data_AF-D8QIK7-F1
#
_entry.id   AF-D8QIK7-F1
#
_cell.length_a   1.000
_cell.length_b   1.000
_cell.length_c   1.000
_cell.angle_alpha   90.00
_cell.angle_beta   90.00
_cell.angle_gamma   90.00
#
_symmetry.space_group_name_H-M   'P 1'
#
loop_
_entity.id
_entity.type
_entity.pdbx_description
1 polymer ?
#
loop_
_entity_poly.entity_id
_entity_poly.type
_entity_poly.pdbx_seq_one_letter_code
_entity_poly.pdbx_strand_id
1 'polypeptide(L)'
;PPLPLNKQYRAPKGWDDPQMRRNFGDPMHEQEELVSMWGPDIPVIDPSIALRHFTIAFSIFAGIYALSCAASPQIPAIRREYPHDGLKNAFGGYDQ
;
A
#
# COMPACT_ATOMS: atom_id res chain seq x y z
N PRO A 1 9.11 23.24 26.79
CA PRO A 1 9.38 23.20 25.33
C PRO A 1 8.05 23.26 24.58
N PRO A 2 7.95 23.90 23.40
CA PRO A 2 6.72 23.87 22.60
C PRO A 2 6.42 22.44 22.13
N LEU A 3 5.13 22.14 21.90
CA LEU A 3 4.68 20.85 21.39
C LEU A 3 5.23 20.59 19.97
N PRO A 4 5.55 19.32 19.64
CA PRO A 4 5.98 18.95 18.29
C PRO A 4 4.85 19.22 17.29
N LEU A 5 5.02 20.23 16.43
CA LEU A 5 4.12 20.48 15.30
C LEU A 5 4.83 20.09 14.01
N ASN A 6 4.22 19.18 13.24
CA ASN A 6 4.73 18.80 11.93
C ASN A 6 4.85 20.04 11.02
N LYS A 7 6.04 20.23 10.43
CA LYS A 7 6.34 21.37 9.57
C LYS A 7 5.48 21.43 8.31
N GLN A 8 4.87 20.31 7.91
CA GLN A 8 3.94 20.28 6.79
C GLN A 8 2.67 21.11 7.01
N TYR A 9 2.33 21.47 8.27
CA TYR A 9 1.26 22.45 8.56
C TYR A 9 1.66 23.91 8.29
N ARG A 10 2.96 24.22 8.15
CA ARG A 10 3.45 25.58 7.92
C ARG A 10 3.15 26.05 6.50
N ALA A 11 3.12 27.37 6.29
CA ALA A 11 2.99 27.93 4.94
C ALA A 11 4.15 27.45 4.03
N PRO A 12 3.90 27.21 2.73
CA PRO A 12 4.90 26.64 1.83
C PRO A 12 6.00 27.62 1.40
N LYS A 13 5.90 28.92 1.71
CA LYS A 13 6.84 29.97 1.27
C LYS A 13 7.16 30.93 2.41
N GLY A 14 8.25 31.68 2.27
CA GLY A 14 8.66 32.74 3.22
C GLY A 14 9.66 32.29 4.29
N TRP A 15 10.49 31.29 3.99
CA TRP A 15 11.48 30.72 4.90
C TRP A 15 12.89 30.87 4.30
N ASP A 16 13.90 31.02 5.15
CA ASP A 16 15.30 31.01 4.71
C ASP A 16 15.69 29.68 4.07
N ASP A 17 15.16 28.58 4.61
CA ASP A 17 15.15 27.25 4.00
C ASP A 17 13.71 26.89 3.60
N PRO A 18 13.32 27.12 2.32
CA PRO A 18 11.98 26.81 1.83
C PRO A 18 11.64 25.31 1.86
N GLN A 19 12.64 24.45 1.70
CA GLN A 19 12.44 22.99 1.65
C GLN A 19 12.10 22.45 3.03
N MET A 20 12.79 22.93 4.06
CA MET A 20 12.56 22.52 5.46
C MET A 20 11.56 23.40 6.20
N ARG A 21 11.03 24.45 5.55
CA ARG A 21 10.13 25.47 6.13
C ARG A 21 10.66 26.01 7.46
N ARG A 22 11.94 26.42 7.46
CA ARG A 22 12.68 26.84 8.66
C ARG A 22 13.49 28.13 8.40
N ASN A 23 13.63 28.96 9.43
CA ASN A 23 14.51 30.12 9.40
C ASN A 23 15.84 29.85 10.12
N PHE A 24 16.85 30.64 9.82
CA PHE A 24 18.14 30.53 10.47
C PHE A 24 18.02 30.91 11.97
N GLY A 25 18.58 30.09 12.86
CA GLY A 25 18.54 30.31 14.31
C GLY A 25 17.27 29.83 15.01
N ASP A 26 16.30 29.27 14.28
CA ASP A 26 15.12 28.63 14.89
C ASP A 26 15.54 27.48 15.84
N PRO A 27 14.92 27.37 17.03
CA PRO A 27 15.19 26.26 17.94
C PRO A 27 14.77 24.93 17.32
N MET A 28 15.64 23.92 17.40
CA MET A 28 15.37 22.58 16.88
C MET A 28 14.72 21.72 17.95
N HIS A 29 13.67 20.98 17.59
CA HIS A 29 13.04 20.06 18.53
C HIS A 29 13.84 18.75 18.65
N GLU A 30 13.69 18.02 19.76
CA GLU A 30 14.41 16.76 19.94
C GLU A 30 13.91 15.68 18.96
N GLN A 31 12.60 15.64 18.66
CA GLN A 31 12.00 14.76 17.64
C GLN A 31 11.93 15.42 16.26
N GLU A 32 12.88 16.30 15.91
CA GLU A 32 12.87 17.01 14.62
C GLU A 32 12.71 16.06 13.43
N GLU A 33 13.32 14.88 13.48
CA GLU A 33 13.23 13.87 12.41
C GLU A 33 11.78 13.48 12.09
N LEU A 34 10.95 13.31 13.12
CA LEU A 34 9.54 12.91 12.99
C LEU A 34 8.64 14.04 12.47
N VAL A 35 8.91 15.29 12.89
CA VAL A 35 8.10 16.46 12.52
C VAL A 35 8.65 17.23 11.32
N SER A 36 9.80 16.81 10.78
CA SER A 36 10.43 17.42 9.63
C SER A 36 9.61 17.20 8.36
N MET A 37 9.95 17.96 7.32
CA MET A 37 9.42 17.75 5.96
C MET A 37 9.84 16.40 5.34
N TRP A 38 10.81 15.70 5.94
CA TRP A 38 11.25 14.36 5.52
C TRP A 38 10.56 13.24 6.30
N GLY A 39 9.78 13.58 7.31
CA GLY A 39 8.96 12.62 8.04
C GLY A 39 7.76 12.13 7.21
N PRO A 40 6.98 11.19 7.76
CA PRO A 40 5.72 10.77 7.16
C PRO A 40 4.79 11.96 6.93
N ASP A 41 4.09 11.95 5.79
CA ASP A 41 3.19 13.04 5.42
C ASP A 41 1.94 13.10 6.31
N ILE A 42 1.41 14.31 6.50
CA ILE A 42 0.21 14.50 7.31
C ILE A 42 -0.99 13.87 6.58
N PRO A 43 -1.78 13.03 7.27
CA PRO A 43 -2.96 12.45 6.66
C PRO A 43 -4.04 13.53 6.41
N VAL A 44 -4.61 13.54 5.22
CA VAL A 44 -5.69 14.48 4.83
C VAL A 44 -7.03 14.14 5.51
N ILE A 45 -7.21 12.88 5.88
CA ILE A 45 -8.40 12.35 6.55
C ILE A 45 -7.99 11.60 7.81
N ASP A 46 -8.90 11.49 8.79
CA ASP A 46 -8.60 10.74 10.01
C ASP A 46 -8.21 9.29 9.68
N PRO A 47 -7.11 8.76 10.27
CA PRO A 47 -6.62 7.41 9.96
C PRO A 47 -7.67 6.31 10.20
N SER A 48 -8.55 6.48 11.19
CA SER A 48 -9.64 5.54 11.48
C SER A 48 -10.68 5.49 10.36
N ILE A 49 -11.00 6.64 9.77
CA ILE A 49 -11.92 6.76 8.63
C ILE A 49 -11.27 6.16 7.38
N ALA A 50 -9.99 6.47 7.14
CA ALA A 50 -9.23 5.92 6.03
C ALA A 50 -9.20 4.39 6.07
N LEU A 51 -8.85 3.81 7.23
CA LEU A 51 -8.79 2.37 7.43
C LEU A 51 -10.15 1.71 7.25
N ARG A 52 -11.23 2.32 7.76
CA ARG A 52 -12.59 1.82 7.59
C ARG A 52 -12.98 1.76 6.12
N HIS A 53 -12.75 2.83 5.36
CA HIS A 53 -13.10 2.85 3.93
C HIS A 53 -12.26 1.83 3.13
N PHE A 54 -10.97 1.76 3.42
CA PHE A 54 -10.07 0.80 2.79
C PHE A 54 -10.51 -0.65 3.04
N THR A 55 -10.76 -1.00 4.29
CA THR A 55 -11.16 -2.37 4.67
C THR A 55 -12.52 -2.75 4.10
N ILE A 56 -13.51 -1.84 4.12
CA ILE A 56 -14.82 -2.06 3.49
C ILE A 56 -14.63 -2.32 1.98
N ALA A 57 -13.89 -1.48 1.27
CA ALA A 57 -13.70 -1.65 -0.17
C ALA A 57 -13.06 -3.01 -0.49
N PHE A 58 -11.96 -3.37 0.18
CA PHE A 58 -11.29 -4.65 -0.04
C PHE A 58 -12.15 -5.84 0.35
N SER A 59 -12.93 -5.75 1.42
CA SER A 59 -13.86 -6.81 1.82
C SER A 59 -14.96 -7.07 0.79
N ILE A 60 -15.48 -6.00 0.16
CA ILE A 60 -16.48 -6.12 -0.90
C ILE A 60 -15.87 -6.80 -2.12
N PHE A 61 -14.69 -6.36 -2.56
CA PHE A 61 -14.00 -6.99 -3.69
C PHE A 61 -13.69 -8.47 -3.44
N ALA A 62 -13.16 -8.80 -2.27
CA ALA A 62 -12.88 -10.18 -1.88
C ALA A 62 -14.17 -11.02 -1.78
N GLY A 63 -15.25 -10.45 -1.24
CA GLY A 63 -16.56 -11.10 -1.15
C GLY A 63 -17.16 -11.43 -2.51
N ILE A 64 -17.11 -10.48 -3.45
CA ILE A 64 -17.56 -10.69 -4.84
C ILE A 64 -16.72 -11.78 -5.50
N TYR A 65 -15.39 -11.74 -5.35
CA TYR A 65 -14.51 -12.77 -5.88
C TYR A 65 -14.83 -14.17 -5.32
N ALA A 66 -14.93 -14.28 -3.99
CA ALA A 66 -15.25 -15.54 -3.34
C ALA A 66 -16.61 -16.10 -3.80
N LEU A 67 -17.63 -15.23 -3.91
CA LEU A 67 -18.93 -15.60 -4.44
C LEU A 67 -18.85 -16.06 -5.89
N SER A 68 -18.08 -15.37 -6.73
CA SER A 68 -17.90 -15.74 -8.14
C SER A 68 -17.24 -17.10 -8.28
N CYS A 69 -16.25 -17.43 -7.45
CA CYS A 69 -15.61 -18.75 -7.43
C CYS A 69 -16.58 -19.84 -6.96
N ALA A 70 -17.38 -19.57 -5.93
CA ALA A 70 -18.36 -20.52 -5.41
C ALA A 70 -19.54 -20.76 -6.37
N ALA A 71 -19.97 -19.72 -7.09
CA ALA A 71 -21.06 -19.79 -8.06
C ALA A 71 -20.61 -20.25 -9.46
N SER A 72 -19.30 -20.29 -9.72
CA SER A 72 -18.78 -20.70 -11.03
C SER A 72 -19.10 -22.18 -11.29
N PRO A 73 -19.79 -22.50 -12.40
CA PRO A 73 -20.05 -23.89 -12.74
C PRO A 73 -18.75 -24.62 -13.05
N GLN A 74 -18.73 -25.93 -12.81
CA GLN A 74 -17.62 -26.75 -13.26
C GLN A 74 -17.55 -26.72 -14.79
N ILE A 75 -16.32 -26.68 -15.31
CA ILE A 75 -16.08 -26.68 -16.75
C ILE A 75 -16.69 -27.97 -17.33
N PRO A 76 -17.64 -27.88 -18.29
CA PRO A 76 -18.34 -29.04 -18.81
C PRO A 76 -17.48 -29.90 -19.75
N ALA A 77 -16.22 -29.51 -19.98
CA ALA A 77 -15.26 -30.20 -20.81
C ALA A 77 -14.18 -30.84 -19.92
N ILE A 78 -13.81 -32.08 -20.28
CA ILE A 78 -12.65 -32.74 -19.70
C ILE A 78 -11.41 -31.90 -20.05
N ARG A 79 -10.47 -31.79 -19.10
CA ARG A 79 -9.19 -31.11 -19.37
C ARG A 79 -8.46 -31.83 -20.49
N ARG A 80 -7.78 -31.08 -21.34
CA ARG A 80 -6.99 -31.66 -22.44
C ARG A 80 -5.94 -32.61 -21.88
N GLU A 81 -6.05 -33.87 -22.25
CA GLU A 81 -5.01 -34.87 -21.99
C GLU A 81 -3.98 -34.84 -23.12
N TYR A 82 -2.72 -35.04 -22.75
CA TYR A 82 -1.61 -35.08 -23.69
C TYR A 82 -0.94 -36.46 -23.65
N PRO A 83 -0.55 -37.01 -24.82
CA PRO A 83 0.15 -38.30 -24.89
C PRO A 83 1.51 -38.23 -24.20
N HIS A 84 2.13 -39.40 -23.96
CA HIS A 84 3.42 -39.54 -23.27
C HIS A 84 3.43 -38.94 -21.85
N ASP A 85 2.47 -39.37 -21.02
CA ASP A 85 2.33 -38.95 -19.61
C ASP A 85 2.34 -37.42 -19.44
N GLY A 86 1.50 -36.72 -20.21
CA GLY A 86 1.46 -35.25 -20.16
C GLY A 86 2.63 -34.55 -20.86
N LEU A 87 3.24 -35.18 -21.87
CA LEU A 87 4.45 -34.69 -22.55
C LEU A 87 5.63 -34.49 -21.58
N LYS A 88 5.74 -35.31 -20.53
CA LYS A 88 6.75 -35.19 -19.47
C LYS A 88 8.16 -34.96 -20.03
N ASN A 89 8.54 -35.74 -21.04
CA ASN A 89 9.87 -35.67 -21.66
C ASN A 89 10.08 -34.39 -22.50
N ALA A 90 9.03 -33.87 -23.14
CA ALA A 90 9.11 -32.60 -23.88
C ALA A 90 9.17 -31.38 -22.94
N PHE A 91 8.61 -31.50 -21.73
CA PHE A 91 8.70 -30.50 -20.67
C PHE A 91 9.93 -30.64 -19.75
N GLY A 92 10.87 -31.53 -20.09
CA GLY A 92 12.12 -31.70 -19.35
C GLY A 92 12.00 -32.50 -18.04
N GLY A 93 10.93 -33.29 -17.89
CA GLY A 93 10.85 -34.29 -16.83
C GLY A 93 11.81 -35.45 -17.13
N TYR A 94 12.49 -35.94 -16.09
CA TYR A 94 13.40 -37.09 -16.19
C TYR A 94 12.65 -38.39 -15.88
N ASP A 95 12.97 -39.44 -16.61
CA ASP A 95 12.48 -40.81 -16.38
C ASP A 95 13.28 -41.42 -15.20
N GLN A 96 12.64 -41.46 -14.02
CA GLN A 96 13.06 -42.27 -12.86
C GLN A 96 12.03 -43.37 -12.63
#